data_AF-A0A968KJQ2-F1
#
_entry.id   AF-A0A968KJQ2-F1
#
_cell.length_a   1.000
_cell.length_b   1.000
_cell.length_c   1.000
_cell.angle_alpha   90.00
_cell.angle_beta   90.00
_cell.angle_gamma   90.00
#
_symmetry.space_group_name_H-M   'P 1'
#
loop_
_entity.id
_entity.type
_entity.pdbx_description
1 polymer ?
#
loop_
_entity_poly.entity_id
_entity_poly.type
_entity_poly.pdbx_seq_one_letter_code
_entity_poly.pdbx_strand_id
1 'polypeptide(L)'
;MEITSPPQESLTGVPLAHIPEPFQRNGDPGPSAMAEPSSPPLPAKPEAAKKPPPPEPAGTAEVREIDRLIRSATQTAFQDTPEDSLLPPVTGEGIPGLKIKGIIFFAPGNASNHIFVATPENPNLKLRVGESVLDATLRSVYSSKAEFEYQGRRVELALGQ
;
A
#
# COMPACT_ATOMS: atom_id res chain seq x y z
N MET A 1 48.41 -15.88 -4.56
CA MET A 1 47.67 -14.86 -3.80
C MET A 1 46.59 -15.62 -3.03
N GLU A 2 46.86 -15.92 -1.75
CA GLU A 2 45.86 -16.51 -0.85
C GLU A 2 44.95 -15.41 -0.33
N ILE A 3 43.64 -15.63 -0.44
CA ILE A 3 42.61 -14.71 0.06
C ILE A 3 42.15 -15.29 1.41
N THR A 4 42.77 -14.81 2.49
CA THR A 4 42.32 -15.08 3.86
C THR A 4 40.94 -14.45 4.06
N SER A 5 39.95 -15.28 4.37
CA SER A 5 38.61 -14.84 4.79
C SER A 5 38.66 -14.35 6.25
N PRO A 6 37.95 -13.27 6.62
CA PRO A 6 37.87 -12.83 8.01
C PRO A 6 36.99 -13.77 8.86
N PRO A 7 37.18 -13.81 10.20
CA PRO A 7 36.44 -14.71 11.08
C PRO A 7 34.95 -14.33 11.13
N GLN A 8 34.07 -15.33 11.05
CA GLN A 8 32.64 -15.14 11.26
C GLN A 8 32.37 -14.98 12.76
N GLU A 9 31.89 -13.81 13.16
CA GLU A 9 31.34 -13.60 14.50
C GLU A 9 30.03 -14.40 14.64
N SER A 10 30.06 -15.43 15.48
CA SER A 10 28.87 -16.16 15.89
C SER A 10 28.01 -15.25 16.77
N LEU A 11 26.91 -14.73 16.24
CA LEU A 11 25.90 -14.04 17.03
C LEU A 11 25.11 -15.07 17.85
N THR A 12 25.70 -15.54 18.94
CA THR A 12 24.99 -16.29 19.97
C THR A 12 23.94 -15.37 20.58
N GLY A 13 22.66 -15.63 20.32
CA GLY A 13 21.56 -14.83 20.85
C GLY A 13 21.57 -14.79 22.37
N VAL A 14 21.38 -13.60 22.95
CA VAL A 14 21.24 -13.44 24.41
C VAL A 14 19.88 -14.01 24.82
N PRO A 15 19.82 -14.97 25.78
CA PRO A 15 18.53 -15.47 26.28
C PRO A 15 17.77 -14.33 26.99
N LEU A 16 16.48 -14.19 26.67
CA LEU A 16 15.56 -13.17 27.21
C LEU A 16 15.47 -13.13 28.75
N ALA A 17 16.00 -14.15 29.44
CA ALA A 17 16.05 -14.23 30.90
C ALA A 17 16.97 -13.21 31.58
N HIS A 18 17.80 -12.48 30.82
CA HIS A 18 18.76 -11.49 31.35
C HIS A 18 18.39 -10.02 31.08
N ILE A 19 17.17 -9.72 30.65
CA ILE A 19 16.73 -8.32 30.50
C ILE A 19 16.28 -7.81 31.88
N PRO A 20 16.99 -6.86 32.52
CA PRO A 20 16.49 -6.25 33.74
C PRO A 20 15.23 -5.43 33.43
N GLU A 21 14.19 -5.59 34.26
CA GLU A 21 12.93 -4.86 34.10
C GLU A 21 13.16 -3.34 34.23
N PRO A 22 12.48 -2.52 33.41
CA PRO A 22 12.56 -1.07 33.56
C PRO A 22 11.93 -0.66 34.89
N PHE A 23 12.74 -0.05 35.76
CA PHE A 23 12.35 0.52 37.03
C PHE A 23 11.11 1.42 36.89
N GLN A 24 10.09 1.13 37.71
CA GLN A 24 8.94 1.99 37.90
C GLN A 24 9.38 3.39 38.33
N ARG A 25 9.02 4.40 37.54
CA ARG A 25 9.21 5.81 37.91
C ARG A 25 8.16 6.17 38.94
N ASN A 26 8.54 6.11 40.22
CA ASN A 26 7.74 6.60 41.34
C ASN A 26 7.34 8.06 41.09
N GLY A 27 6.05 8.34 41.27
CA GLY A 27 5.47 9.68 41.18
C GLY A 27 5.77 10.54 42.41
N ASP A 28 5.57 11.84 42.18
CA ASP A 28 5.71 13.01 43.06
C ASP A 28 7.13 13.56 43.28
N PRO A 29 7.30 14.89 43.09
CA PRO A 29 6.90 15.81 44.15
C PRO A 29 6.19 17.09 43.66
N GLY A 30 5.15 17.53 44.34
CA GLY A 30 4.87 18.98 44.52
C GLY A 30 5.67 19.56 45.70
N PRO A 31 5.61 20.86 46.02
CA PRO A 31 4.97 21.98 45.32
C PRO A 31 5.91 23.20 45.14
N SER A 32 5.74 24.02 44.09
CA SER A 32 6.33 25.38 44.09
C SER A 32 5.51 26.38 43.27
N ALA A 33 4.89 27.29 44.03
CA ALA A 33 4.57 28.69 43.79
C ALA A 33 4.52 29.26 42.35
N MET A 34 3.37 29.90 42.07
CA MET A 34 3.24 31.26 41.51
C MET A 34 3.89 31.54 40.15
N ALA A 35 3.06 31.66 39.11
CA ALA A 35 2.96 32.86 38.27
C ALA A 35 1.91 32.63 37.16
N GLU A 36 0.83 33.42 37.17
CA GLU A 36 0.07 33.71 35.96
C GLU A 36 0.96 34.51 34.99
N PRO A 37 1.05 34.14 33.70
CA PRO A 37 1.31 35.10 32.66
C PRO A 37 -0.01 35.46 31.97
N SER A 38 -0.44 36.70 32.24
CA SER A 38 -1.51 37.42 31.57
C SER A 38 -1.39 37.28 30.04
N SER A 39 -2.48 36.88 29.40
CA SER A 39 -2.57 36.76 27.92
C SER A 39 -2.75 38.15 27.29
N PRO A 40 -1.96 38.55 26.28
CA PRO A 40 -2.24 39.77 25.53
C PRO A 40 -3.45 39.56 24.59
N PRO A 41 -4.28 40.59 24.34
CA PRO A 41 -5.47 40.45 23.52
C PRO A 41 -5.11 40.25 22.03
N LEU A 42 -5.81 39.32 21.39
CA LEU A 42 -5.73 39.04 19.95
C LEU A 42 -6.15 40.28 19.12
N PRO A 43 -5.40 40.70 18.10
CA PRO A 43 -5.84 41.76 17.19
C PRO A 43 -6.98 41.27 16.28
N ALA A 44 -7.95 42.16 16.09
CA ALA A 44 -9.17 41.95 15.32
C ALA A 44 -8.91 41.52 13.87
N LYS A 45 -9.74 40.59 13.40
CA LYS A 45 -9.82 40.07 12.03
C LYS A 45 -10.17 41.20 11.04
N PRO A 46 -9.35 41.47 10.01
CA PRO A 46 -9.79 42.31 8.90
C PRO A 46 -10.74 41.52 7.99
N GLU A 47 -11.85 42.18 7.70
CA GLU A 47 -12.93 41.78 6.82
C GLU A 47 -12.40 41.39 5.42
N ALA A 48 -12.85 40.24 4.91
CA ALA A 48 -12.46 39.74 3.61
C ALA A 48 -13.05 40.63 2.50
N ALA A 49 -12.19 41.44 1.85
CA ALA A 49 -12.54 42.14 0.63
C ALA A 49 -12.92 41.12 -0.46
N LYS A 50 -14.19 41.17 -0.90
CA LYS A 50 -14.69 40.37 -2.02
C LYS A 50 -14.00 40.81 -3.32
N LYS A 51 -13.10 39.98 -3.83
CA LYS A 51 -12.54 40.11 -5.18
C LYS A 51 -13.64 39.81 -6.22
N PRO A 52 -13.82 40.62 -7.27
CA PRO A 52 -14.72 40.24 -8.37
C PRO A 52 -14.16 39.01 -9.11
N PRO A 53 -15.02 38.11 -9.60
CA PRO A 53 -14.55 36.96 -10.39
C PRO A 53 -13.92 37.46 -11.70
N PRO A 54 -12.81 36.84 -12.15
CA PRO A 54 -12.23 37.12 -13.45
C PRO A 54 -13.21 36.75 -14.57
N PRO A 55 -13.25 37.50 -15.69
CA PRO A 55 -14.07 37.12 -16.84
C PRO A 55 -13.59 35.78 -17.39
N GLU A 56 -14.52 34.84 -17.58
CA GLU A 56 -14.26 33.58 -18.27
C GLU A 56 -13.72 33.90 -19.68
N PRO A 57 -12.64 33.24 -20.14
CA PRO A 57 -12.23 33.39 -21.52
C PRO A 57 -13.37 32.86 -22.38
N ALA A 58 -13.92 33.73 -23.23
CA ALA A 58 -14.85 33.33 -24.28
C ALA A 58 -14.11 32.38 -25.23
N GLY A 59 -14.11 31.09 -24.87
CA GLY A 59 -13.50 30.03 -25.65
C GLY A 59 -14.19 29.98 -27.00
N THR A 60 -13.40 30.22 -28.04
CA THR A 60 -13.76 30.05 -29.44
C THR A 60 -14.40 28.66 -29.64
N ALA A 61 -15.23 28.51 -30.68
CA ALA A 61 -15.94 27.26 -31.00
C ALA A 61 -15.03 26.01 -30.97
N GLU A 62 -13.74 26.21 -31.26
CA GLU A 62 -12.65 25.25 -31.20
C GLU A 62 -12.43 24.64 -29.80
N VAL A 63 -12.54 25.42 -28.71
CA VAL A 63 -12.43 24.89 -27.33
C VAL A 63 -13.60 23.97 -27.00
N ARG A 64 -14.81 24.31 -27.47
CA ARG A 64 -16.00 23.45 -27.29
C ARG A 64 -15.91 22.17 -28.11
N GLU A 65 -15.24 22.23 -29.26
CA GLU A 65 -14.96 21.06 -30.10
C GLU A 65 -13.93 20.14 -29.45
N ILE A 66 -12.87 20.70 -28.84
CA ILE A 66 -11.90 19.95 -28.03
C ILE A 66 -12.61 19.28 -26.84
N ASP A 67 -13.49 19.99 -26.13
CA ASP A 67 -14.29 19.44 -25.02
C ASP A 67 -15.18 18.26 -25.46
N ARG A 68 -15.77 18.36 -26.66
CA ARG A 68 -16.57 17.28 -27.27
C ARG A 68 -15.69 16.11 -27.69
N LEU A 69 -14.53 16.37 -28.29
CA LEU A 69 -13.57 15.33 -28.67
C LEU A 69 -13.05 14.59 -27.44
N ILE A 70 -12.70 15.29 -26.36
CA ILE A 70 -12.26 14.69 -25.10
C ILE A 70 -13.38 13.86 -24.51
N ARG A 71 -14.62 14.36 -24.44
CA ARG A 71 -15.76 13.59 -23.95
C ARG A 71 -16.08 12.37 -24.81
N SER A 72 -16.00 12.51 -26.13
CA SER A 72 -16.22 11.41 -27.08
C SER A 72 -15.12 10.35 -26.92
N ALA A 73 -13.85 10.75 -26.88
CA ALA A 73 -12.72 9.85 -26.69
C ALA A 73 -12.78 9.18 -25.31
N THR A 74 -13.23 9.89 -24.28
CA THR A 74 -13.44 9.34 -22.94
C THR A 74 -14.59 8.33 -22.94
N GLN A 75 -15.72 8.60 -23.62
CA GLN A 75 -16.82 7.65 -23.78
C GLN A 75 -16.42 6.41 -24.60
N THR A 76 -15.59 6.57 -25.62
CA THR A 76 -15.05 5.44 -26.41
C THR A 76 -14.02 4.66 -25.62
N ALA A 77 -13.13 5.32 -24.84
CA ALA A 77 -12.17 4.65 -23.97
C ALA A 77 -12.82 3.87 -22.82
N PHE A 78 -14.01 4.25 -22.38
CA PHE A 78 -14.83 3.45 -21.45
C PHE A 78 -15.62 2.34 -22.14
N GLN A 79 -15.76 2.35 -23.48
CA GLN A 79 -16.31 1.23 -24.26
C GLN A 79 -15.21 0.24 -24.66
N ASP A 80 -13.97 0.70 -24.84
CA ASP A 80 -12.75 -0.10 -25.01
C ASP A 80 -12.09 -0.43 -23.65
N THR A 81 -12.89 -0.68 -22.62
CA THR A 81 -12.42 -1.64 -21.63
C THR A 81 -12.40 -2.96 -22.39
N PRO A 82 -11.24 -3.58 -22.70
CA PRO A 82 -11.27 -4.96 -23.15
C PRO A 82 -12.05 -5.68 -22.08
N GLU A 83 -13.18 -6.27 -22.45
CA GLU A 83 -14.08 -6.98 -21.57
C GLU A 83 -13.22 -7.74 -20.58
N ASP A 84 -13.16 -7.17 -19.37
CA ASP A 84 -12.40 -7.69 -18.27
C ASP A 84 -13.00 -9.07 -18.08
N SER A 85 -12.25 -10.06 -18.57
CA SER A 85 -12.74 -11.39 -18.91
C SER A 85 -13.84 -11.78 -17.93
N LEU A 86 -15.09 -11.80 -18.41
CA LEU A 86 -16.24 -12.33 -17.66
C LEU A 86 -16.10 -13.84 -17.40
N LEU A 87 -14.91 -14.39 -17.64
CA LEU A 87 -14.51 -15.69 -17.17
C LEU A 87 -14.47 -15.58 -15.64
N PRO A 88 -15.32 -16.35 -14.93
CA PRO A 88 -15.16 -16.47 -13.49
C PRO A 88 -13.71 -16.87 -13.21
N PRO A 89 -13.08 -16.33 -12.16
CA PRO A 89 -11.76 -16.79 -11.75
C PRO A 89 -11.79 -18.31 -11.70
N VAL A 90 -10.86 -18.96 -12.42
CA VAL A 90 -10.85 -20.42 -12.52
C VAL A 90 -10.52 -20.94 -11.13
N THR A 91 -11.57 -21.25 -10.38
CA THR A 91 -11.48 -21.72 -9.01
C THR A 91 -11.14 -23.20 -9.09
N GLY A 92 -9.86 -23.54 -9.20
CA GLY A 92 -9.42 -24.94 -9.20
C GLY A 92 -8.15 -25.27 -9.97
N GLU A 93 -7.80 -24.49 -10.99
CA GLU A 93 -6.48 -24.60 -11.64
C GLU A 93 -5.50 -23.66 -10.93
N GLY A 94 -4.85 -24.17 -9.89
CA GLY A 94 -3.79 -23.45 -9.21
C GLY A 94 -2.59 -23.22 -10.12
N ILE A 95 -1.73 -22.27 -9.75
CA ILE A 95 -0.47 -22.03 -10.47
C ILE A 95 0.54 -23.13 -10.07
N PRO A 96 1.06 -23.92 -11.01
CA PRO A 96 1.95 -25.04 -10.68
C PRO A 96 3.18 -24.60 -9.87
N GLY A 97 3.39 -25.24 -8.73
CA GLY A 97 4.53 -24.95 -7.85
C GLY A 97 4.37 -23.68 -7.01
N LEU A 98 3.28 -22.93 -7.12
CA LEU A 98 3.02 -21.74 -6.31
C LEU A 98 2.01 -22.05 -5.20
N LYS A 99 2.37 -21.72 -3.96
CA LYS A 99 1.53 -21.96 -2.77
C LYS A 99 1.51 -20.75 -1.86
N ILE A 100 0.33 -20.30 -1.42
CA ILE A 100 0.24 -19.21 -0.43
C ILE A 100 0.44 -19.78 0.97
N LYS A 101 1.46 -19.29 1.69
CA LYS A 101 1.78 -19.67 3.07
C LYS A 101 1.19 -18.72 4.10
N GLY A 102 1.06 -17.44 3.76
CA GLY A 102 0.62 -16.41 4.69
C GLY A 102 0.16 -15.17 3.95
N ILE A 103 -0.75 -14.43 4.59
CA ILE A 103 -1.29 -13.17 4.08
C ILE A 103 -1.26 -12.16 5.22
N ILE A 104 -0.74 -10.96 4.93
CA ILE A 104 -0.90 -9.79 5.79
C ILE A 104 -1.80 -8.82 5.04
N PHE A 105 -3.03 -8.67 5.54
CA PHE A 105 -4.07 -7.86 4.93
C PHE A 105 -4.57 -6.80 5.91
N PHE A 106 -4.55 -5.55 5.47
CA PHE A 106 -5.06 -4.41 6.24
C PHE A 106 -6.44 -3.97 5.73
N ALA A 107 -6.52 -3.62 4.45
CA ALA A 107 -7.74 -3.18 3.79
C ALA A 107 -7.63 -3.39 2.27
N PRO A 108 -8.73 -3.45 1.51
CA PRO A 108 -8.69 -3.56 0.05
C PRO A 108 -7.85 -2.43 -0.57
N GLY A 109 -6.95 -2.76 -1.50
CA GLY A 109 -6.09 -1.79 -2.18
C GLY A 109 -4.98 -1.16 -1.33
N ASN A 110 -4.78 -1.57 -0.07
CA ASN A 110 -3.71 -1.03 0.76
C ASN A 110 -2.33 -1.52 0.27
N ALA A 111 -1.41 -0.58 0.00
CA ALA A 111 -0.05 -0.87 -0.48
C ALA A 111 0.83 -1.65 0.52
N SER A 112 0.45 -1.67 1.79
CA SER A 112 1.11 -2.48 2.83
C SER A 112 0.64 -3.92 2.86
N ASN A 113 -0.40 -4.28 2.08
CA ASN A 113 -0.78 -5.68 1.93
C ASN A 113 0.34 -6.45 1.24
N HIS A 114 0.61 -7.65 1.75
CA HIS A 114 1.59 -8.53 1.15
C HIS A 114 1.27 -9.98 1.49
N ILE A 115 1.76 -10.89 0.67
CA ILE A 115 1.62 -12.32 0.85
C ILE A 115 2.98 -12.97 0.94
N PHE A 116 3.02 -14.14 1.56
CA PHE A 116 4.18 -15.03 1.55
C PHE A 116 3.82 -16.26 0.74
N VAL A 117 4.59 -16.54 -0.30
CA VAL A 117 4.40 -17.69 -1.19
C VAL A 117 5.59 -18.63 -1.13
N ALA A 118 5.32 -19.91 -1.37
CA ALA A 118 6.32 -20.92 -1.64
C ALA A 118 6.38 -21.17 -3.15
N THR A 119 7.60 -21.27 -3.67
CA THR A 119 7.93 -21.78 -4.99
C THR A 119 8.96 -22.90 -4.85
N PRO A 120 9.23 -23.70 -5.90
CA PRO A 120 10.27 -24.73 -5.84
C PRO A 120 11.67 -24.15 -5.52
N GLU A 121 11.94 -22.92 -5.97
CA GLU A 121 13.23 -22.25 -5.77
C GLU A 121 13.30 -21.46 -4.47
N ASN A 122 12.19 -20.81 -4.07
CA ASN A 122 12.12 -19.97 -2.88
C ASN A 122 10.88 -20.30 -2.03
N PRO A 123 11.05 -20.95 -0.86
CA PRO A 123 9.95 -21.38 -0.01
C PRO A 123 9.34 -20.26 0.85
N ASN A 124 9.90 -19.04 0.85
CA ASN A 124 9.46 -17.90 1.66
C ASN A 124 9.59 -16.58 0.89
N LEU A 125 9.02 -16.51 -0.31
CA LEU A 125 9.03 -15.29 -1.10
C LEU A 125 7.92 -14.36 -0.62
N LYS A 126 8.26 -13.11 -0.30
CA LYS A 126 7.28 -12.06 0.00
C LYS A 126 6.90 -11.36 -1.29
N LEU A 127 5.61 -11.20 -1.54
CA LEU A 127 5.07 -10.51 -2.72
C LEU A 127 4.10 -9.39 -2.36
N ARG A 128 4.09 -8.35 -3.17
CA ARG A 128 3.16 -7.22 -3.19
C ARG A 128 2.43 -7.16 -4.53
N VAL A 129 1.29 -6.46 -4.53
CA VAL A 129 0.51 -6.24 -5.75
C VAL A 129 1.40 -5.61 -6.83
N GLY A 130 1.37 -6.19 -8.03
CA GLY A 130 2.20 -5.83 -9.19
C GLY A 130 3.49 -6.65 -9.33
N GLU A 131 3.94 -7.35 -8.29
CA GLU A 131 5.10 -8.24 -8.38
C GLU A 131 4.71 -9.57 -9.05
N SER A 132 5.69 -10.22 -9.69
CA SER A 132 5.46 -11.45 -10.47
C SER A 132 6.38 -12.59 -10.03
N VAL A 133 5.87 -13.82 -10.14
CA VAL A 133 6.60 -15.05 -9.82
C VAL A 133 6.04 -16.20 -10.67
N LEU A 134 6.89 -17.09 -11.21
CA LEU A 134 6.46 -18.22 -12.05
C LEU A 134 5.46 -17.81 -13.17
N ASP A 135 5.75 -16.70 -13.86
CA ASP A 135 4.89 -16.08 -14.88
C ASP A 135 3.48 -15.67 -14.40
N ALA A 136 3.28 -15.57 -13.08
CA ALA A 136 2.06 -15.10 -12.45
C ALA A 136 2.28 -13.74 -11.77
N THR A 137 1.48 -12.75 -12.13
CA THR A 137 1.53 -11.41 -11.53
C THR A 137 0.47 -11.27 -10.45
N LEU A 138 0.85 -10.86 -9.24
CA LEU A 138 -0.09 -10.63 -8.14
C LEU A 138 -0.95 -9.39 -8.43
N ARG A 139 -2.27 -9.57 -8.58
CA ARG A 139 -3.22 -8.49 -8.90
C ARG A 139 -3.91 -7.93 -7.66
N SER A 140 -4.41 -8.81 -6.80
CA SER A 140 -5.17 -8.41 -5.61
C SER A 140 -4.86 -9.29 -4.41
N VAL A 141 -4.90 -8.72 -3.22
CA VAL A 141 -4.75 -9.43 -1.95
C VAL A 141 -6.02 -9.25 -1.13
N TYR A 142 -6.59 -10.35 -0.67
CA TYR A 142 -7.76 -10.41 0.21
C TYR A 142 -7.37 -11.05 1.54
N SER A 143 -8.26 -11.04 2.52
CA SER A 143 -7.99 -11.59 3.85
C SER A 143 -7.66 -13.09 3.86
N SER A 144 -8.21 -13.87 2.92
CA SER A 144 -8.07 -15.34 2.89
C SER A 144 -7.53 -15.90 1.56
N LYS A 145 -7.38 -15.06 0.55
CA LYS A 145 -6.97 -15.44 -0.80
C LYS A 145 -6.19 -14.34 -1.50
N ALA A 146 -5.53 -14.68 -2.58
CA ALA A 146 -4.91 -13.72 -3.48
C ALA A 146 -5.28 -14.04 -4.93
N GLU A 147 -5.42 -13.00 -5.73
CA GLU A 147 -5.72 -13.10 -7.16
C GLU A 147 -4.44 -12.81 -7.94
N PHE A 148 -4.12 -13.72 -8.85
CA PHE A 148 -3.00 -13.63 -9.76
C PHE A 148 -3.49 -13.58 -11.20
N GLU A 149 -2.71 -12.94 -12.05
CA GLU A 149 -2.81 -13.11 -13.49
C GLU A 149 -1.74 -14.09 -13.95
N TYR A 150 -2.14 -15.23 -14.50
CA TYR A 150 -1.25 -16.28 -14.97
C TYR A 150 -1.68 -16.70 -16.38
N GLN A 151 -0.76 -16.68 -17.35
CA GLN A 151 -1.05 -16.99 -18.76
C GLN A 151 -2.21 -16.18 -19.35
N GLY A 152 -2.36 -14.91 -18.95
CA GLY A 152 -3.44 -14.04 -19.39
C GLY A 152 -4.81 -14.35 -18.77
N ARG A 153 -4.88 -15.23 -17.75
CA ARG A 153 -6.10 -15.58 -17.03
C ARG A 153 -6.01 -15.17 -15.56
N ARG A 154 -7.16 -14.88 -14.95
CA ARG A 154 -7.26 -14.66 -13.50
C ARG A 154 -7.38 -15.98 -12.76
N VAL A 155 -6.48 -16.17 -11.80
CA VAL A 155 -6.41 -17.35 -10.94
C VAL A 155 -6.48 -16.89 -9.50
N GLU A 156 -7.43 -17.44 -8.75
CA GLU A 156 -7.52 -17.22 -7.32
C GLU A 156 -6.87 -18.36 -6.56
N LEU A 157 -5.91 -18.02 -5.70
CA LEU A 157 -5.27 -18.97 -4.80
C LEU A 157 -5.71 -18.68 -3.37
N ALA A 158 -6.21 -19.70 -2.69
CA ALA A 158 -6.54 -19.63 -1.28
C ALA A 158 -5.30 -19.85 -0.41
N LEU A 159 -5.30 -19.30 0.79
CA LEU A 159 -4.28 -19.58 1.80
C LEU A 159 -4.19 -21.10 2.06
N GLY A 160 -2.98 -21.66 1.98
CA GLY A 160 -2.72 -23.07 2.25
C GLY A 160 -2.98 -24.02 1.09
N GLN A 161 -3.43 -23.54 -0.08
CA GLN A 161 -3.53 -24.31 -1.32
C GLN A 161 -2.13 -24.59 -1.88
#